data_AF-A0A7Y7CDQ1-F1
#
_entry.id   AF-A0A7Y7CDQ1-F1
#
_cell.length_a   1.000
_cell.length_b   1.000
_cell.length_c   1.000
_cell.angle_alpha   90.00
_cell.angle_beta   90.00
_cell.angle_gamma   90.00
#
_symmetry.space_group_name_H-M   'P 1'
#
loop_
_entity.id
_entity.type
_entity.pdbx_description
1 polymer ?
#
loop_
_entity_poly.entity_id
_entity_poly.type
_entity_poly.pdbx_seq_one_letter_code
_entity_poly.pdbx_strand_id
1 'polypeptide(L)'
;MRKALWVLAGLLAFSGCKKDGATGSDAPGVVDGGGVAGLEAEEASGAGPYVVTPEKLTAYVDYQRRMLEVYGSQVKGLQGLGALVDAGTPEAMAEVRAGLKVVEAKAKAESEARAQAGLSVSDVNGLAEVVTAVVSQRQLGRTLQYEEELRKLEELQEKLPPEQRQELAAQVASMRQQVESFQKLTDVRREYGDANVDVVLTREDELMKNYQEMLRVFTGTRR
;
A
#
# COMPACT_ATOMS: atom_id res chain seq x y z
N MET A 1 -7.09 6.23 29.76
CA MET A 1 -7.05 5.40 28.53
C MET A 1 -6.12 6.04 27.50
N ARG A 2 -4.81 5.94 27.69
CA ARG A 2 -3.77 6.56 26.85
C ARG A 2 -2.51 5.68 26.84
N LYS A 3 -2.59 4.44 26.32
CA LYS A 3 -1.41 3.54 26.20
C LYS A 3 -1.47 2.54 25.03
N ALA A 4 -2.29 2.75 24.01
CA ALA A 4 -2.52 1.74 22.95
C ALA A 4 -2.24 2.26 21.52
N LEU A 5 -1.22 3.11 21.34
CA LEU A 5 -0.95 3.75 20.04
C LEU A 5 0.50 3.59 19.55
N TRP A 6 1.24 2.59 20.05
CA TRP A 6 2.69 2.47 19.79
C TRP A 6 3.17 1.10 19.23
N VAL A 7 2.29 0.23 18.75
CA VAL A 7 2.69 -1.13 18.31
C VAL A 7 2.79 -1.31 16.78
N LEU A 8 2.50 -0.30 15.96
CA LEU A 8 2.50 -0.42 14.49
C LEU A 8 3.59 0.43 13.79
N ALA A 9 4.78 0.50 14.39
CA ALA A 9 5.93 1.23 13.81
C ALA A 9 7.26 0.44 13.81
N GLY A 10 7.25 -0.88 14.06
CA GLY A 10 8.50 -1.63 14.25
C GLY A 10 8.55 -2.94 13.49
N LEU A 11 8.72 -2.91 12.16
CA LEU A 11 9.23 -4.05 11.37
C LEU A 11 9.68 -3.71 9.94
N LEU A 12 10.20 -2.49 9.69
CA LEU A 12 10.80 -2.12 8.40
C LEU A 12 12.13 -1.36 8.55
N ALA A 13 13.06 -1.85 9.38
CA ALA A 13 14.42 -1.31 9.42
C ALA A 13 15.45 -2.31 9.95
N PHE A 14 15.83 -3.32 9.16
CA PHE A 14 17.16 -3.94 9.25
C PHE A 14 17.62 -4.46 7.88
N SER A 15 18.03 -3.53 7.01
CA SER A 15 19.11 -3.77 6.05
C SER A 15 19.60 -2.42 5.53
N GLY A 16 20.70 -1.97 6.11
CA GLY A 16 21.33 -0.69 5.78
C GLY A 16 22.61 -0.46 6.59
N CYS A 17 23.54 -1.43 6.58
CA CYS A 17 24.91 -1.16 6.99
C CYS A 17 25.56 -0.23 5.96
N LYS A 18 25.80 1.02 6.35
CA LYS A 18 26.54 2.01 5.56
C LYS A 18 28.01 1.97 5.94
N LYS A 19 28.80 1.45 5.00
CA LYS A 19 30.17 1.80 4.58
C LYS A 19 30.96 2.83 5.40
N ASP A 20 32.07 2.38 5.98
CA ASP A 20 33.38 3.04 6.08
C ASP A 20 34.41 1.95 5.66
N GLY A 21 35.28 2.09 4.66
CA GLY A 21 36.41 3.01 4.63
C GLY A 21 37.71 2.20 4.67
N ALA A 22 38.26 1.89 3.48
CA ALA A 22 39.62 1.46 3.11
C ALA A 22 40.57 0.77 4.13
N THR A 23 41.13 -0.38 3.72
CA THR A 23 42.60 -0.63 3.70
C THR A 23 42.87 -1.85 2.81
N GLY A 24 43.87 -1.72 1.92
CA GLY A 24 44.16 -2.70 0.87
C GLY A 24 44.96 -3.92 1.34
N SER A 25 44.99 -4.94 0.49
CA SER A 25 46.12 -5.86 0.34
C SER A 25 46.01 -6.59 -1.01
N ASP A 26 47.15 -6.72 -1.66
CA ASP A 26 47.38 -7.24 -3.01
C ASP A 26 47.20 -8.77 -3.18
N ALA A 27 46.75 -9.12 -4.41
CA ALA A 27 47.12 -10.26 -5.27
C ALA A 27 46.63 -11.71 -4.97
N PRO A 28 46.66 -12.65 -5.95
CA PRO A 28 46.70 -12.53 -7.43
C PRO A 28 45.60 -13.37 -8.15
N GLY A 29 45.59 -13.30 -9.48
CA GLY A 29 44.48 -13.68 -10.37
C GLY A 29 44.22 -15.16 -10.66
N VAL A 30 43.09 -15.39 -11.33
CA VAL A 30 42.87 -16.45 -12.33
C VAL A 30 42.09 -15.84 -13.48
N VAL A 31 42.58 -16.09 -14.68
CA VAL A 31 41.99 -15.68 -15.96
C VAL A 31 41.00 -16.73 -16.47
N ASP A 32 39.97 -16.19 -17.12
CA ASP A 32 39.31 -16.70 -18.33
C ASP A 32 38.19 -17.74 -18.23
N GLY A 33 37.18 -17.50 -19.08
CA GLY A 33 36.30 -18.54 -19.62
C GLY A 33 34.83 -18.46 -19.23
N GLY A 34 34.00 -17.94 -20.13
CA GLY A 34 32.62 -18.42 -20.27
C GLY A 34 31.57 -17.33 -20.38
N GLY A 35 31.35 -16.86 -21.61
CA GLY A 35 30.13 -16.13 -21.94
C GLY A 35 28.90 -17.00 -21.69
N VAL A 36 27.98 -16.45 -20.89
CA VAL A 36 26.56 -16.79 -20.96
C VAL A 36 25.82 -15.49 -21.25
N ALA A 37 25.40 -15.39 -22.50
CA ALA A 37 24.43 -14.43 -22.96
C ALA A 37 23.13 -14.58 -22.17
N GLY A 38 22.47 -13.45 -21.90
CA GLY A 38 21.03 -13.41 -21.67
C GLY A 38 20.57 -13.67 -20.24
N LEU A 39 21.13 -12.95 -19.27
CA LEU A 39 20.27 -12.39 -18.23
C LEU A 39 20.14 -10.93 -18.59
N GLU A 40 19.01 -10.58 -19.19
CA GLU A 40 18.57 -9.20 -19.26
C GLU A 40 18.63 -8.66 -17.84
N ALA A 41 19.69 -7.89 -17.58
CA ALA A 41 19.68 -6.91 -16.54
C ALA A 41 18.46 -6.05 -16.87
N GLU A 42 17.36 -6.27 -16.15
CA GLU A 42 16.27 -5.31 -16.08
C GLU A 42 16.97 -4.01 -15.70
N GLU A 43 17.16 -3.15 -16.70
CA GLU A 43 17.76 -1.86 -16.48
C GLU A 43 16.97 -1.23 -15.35
N ALA A 44 17.69 -0.78 -14.32
CA ALA A 44 17.24 0.33 -13.51
C ALA A 44 17.14 1.57 -14.43
N SER A 45 16.17 1.55 -15.34
CA SER A 45 15.87 2.58 -16.32
C SER A 45 14.98 3.60 -15.62
N GLY A 46 15.64 4.61 -15.06
CA GLY A 46 15.02 5.85 -14.64
C GLY A 46 15.33 6.19 -13.20
N ALA A 47 16.33 7.05 -12.99
CA ALA A 47 16.51 7.79 -11.75
C ALA A 47 15.42 8.89 -11.63
N GLY A 48 14.16 8.48 -11.66
CA GLY A 48 12.98 9.34 -11.63
C GLY A 48 11.83 8.66 -10.87
N PRO A 49 10.79 9.43 -10.50
CA PRO A 49 9.63 8.88 -9.82
C PRO A 49 8.97 7.77 -10.66
N TYR A 50 8.43 6.75 -9.98
CA TYR A 50 7.75 5.63 -10.64
C TYR A 50 6.62 6.12 -11.54
N VAL A 51 6.51 5.58 -12.76
CA VAL A 51 5.48 5.96 -13.73
C VAL A 51 4.43 4.87 -13.85
N VAL A 52 3.18 5.25 -13.59
CA VAL A 52 2.01 4.39 -13.72
C VAL A 52 1.50 4.49 -15.16
N THR A 53 1.48 3.36 -15.86
CA THR A 53 0.84 3.26 -17.19
C THR A 53 -0.50 2.52 -17.09
N PRO A 54 -1.44 2.75 -18.03
CA PRO A 54 -2.71 2.04 -18.06
C PRO A 54 -2.57 0.51 -18.09
N GLU A 55 -1.56 0.01 -18.79
CA GLU A 55 -1.29 -1.43 -18.94
C GLU A 55 -0.83 -2.02 -17.60
N LYS A 56 0.15 -1.37 -16.94
CA LYS A 56 0.65 -1.79 -15.63
C LYS A 56 -0.43 -1.72 -14.56
N LEU A 57 -1.26 -0.67 -14.59
CA LEU A 57 -2.38 -0.53 -13.66
C LEU A 57 -3.41 -1.64 -13.86
N THR A 58 -3.73 -1.98 -15.11
CA THR A 58 -4.67 -3.08 -15.42
C THR A 58 -4.14 -4.40 -14.88
N ALA A 59 -2.88 -4.73 -15.18
CA ALA A 59 -2.23 -5.93 -14.65
C ALA A 59 -2.21 -5.95 -13.12
N TYR A 60 -2.01 -4.79 -12.49
CA TYR A 60 -1.99 -4.65 -11.03
C TYR A 60 -3.37 -4.83 -10.40
N VAL A 61 -4.44 -4.36 -11.02
CA VAL A 61 -5.82 -4.61 -10.56
C VAL A 61 -6.12 -6.12 -10.53
N ASP A 62 -5.71 -6.85 -11.56
CA ASP A 62 -5.92 -8.29 -11.64
C ASP A 62 -5.02 -9.05 -10.65
N TYR A 63 -3.77 -8.61 -10.48
CA TYR A 63 -2.87 -9.08 -9.43
C TYR A 63 -3.49 -8.90 -8.03
N GLN A 64 -4.04 -7.72 -7.72
CA GLN A 64 -4.70 -7.46 -6.43
C GLN A 64 -5.88 -8.41 -6.19
N ARG A 65 -6.72 -8.66 -7.19
CA ARG A 65 -7.85 -9.60 -7.09
C ARG A 65 -7.37 -11.02 -6.76
N ARG A 66 -6.35 -11.49 -7.48
CA ARG A 66 -5.75 -12.81 -7.24
C ARG A 66 -5.20 -12.92 -5.82
N MET A 67 -4.50 -11.87 -5.35
CA MET A 67 -3.94 -11.85 -4.00
C MET A 67 -5.03 -11.84 -2.92
N LEU A 68 -6.17 -11.20 -3.16
CA LEU A 68 -7.31 -11.24 -2.23
C LEU A 68 -7.91 -12.65 -2.11
N GLU A 69 -7.97 -13.42 -3.20
CA GLU A 69 -8.38 -14.83 -3.16
C GLU A 69 -7.39 -15.67 -2.33
N VAL A 70 -6.10 -15.46 -2.54
CA VAL A 70 -5.03 -16.11 -1.77
C VAL A 70 -5.17 -15.78 -0.28
N TYR A 71 -5.31 -14.50 0.08
CA TYR A 71 -5.49 -14.09 1.47
C TYR A 71 -6.77 -14.62 2.09
N GLY A 72 -7.89 -14.63 1.36
CA GLY A 72 -9.16 -15.19 1.82
C GLY A 72 -9.09 -16.69 2.13
N SER A 73 -8.18 -17.43 1.49
CA SER A 73 -7.94 -18.86 1.75
C SER A 73 -6.96 -19.12 2.90
N GLN A 74 -6.01 -18.20 3.15
CA GLN A 74 -4.89 -18.41 4.07
C GLN A 74 -5.07 -17.80 5.46
N VAL A 75 -5.90 -16.76 5.63
CA VAL A 75 -6.16 -16.14 6.96
C VAL A 75 -6.70 -17.15 7.98
N LYS A 76 -7.37 -18.21 7.54
CA LYS A 76 -7.81 -19.32 8.40
C LYS A 76 -6.66 -20.15 8.98
N GLY A 77 -5.52 -20.24 8.28
CA GLY A 77 -4.40 -21.10 8.67
C GLY A 77 -3.42 -20.47 9.66
N LEU A 78 -3.52 -19.16 9.92
CA LEU A 78 -2.59 -18.42 10.79
C LEU A 78 -3.20 -18.00 12.14
N GLN A 79 -4.51 -18.19 12.34
CA GLN A 79 -5.15 -17.93 13.63
C GLN A 79 -4.65 -18.94 14.69
N GLY A 80 -4.00 -18.44 15.75
CA GLY A 80 -3.58 -19.24 16.91
C GLY A 80 -2.07 -19.46 17.06
N LEU A 81 -1.25 -19.22 16.03
CA LEU A 81 0.19 -19.50 16.05
C LEU A 81 0.97 -18.80 17.18
N GLY A 82 0.58 -17.57 17.55
CA GLY A 82 1.28 -16.80 18.58
C GLY A 82 1.19 -17.38 19.99
N ALA A 83 0.07 -18.04 20.34
CA ALA A 83 -0.11 -18.64 21.66
C ALA A 83 0.63 -19.98 21.82
N LEU A 84 1.02 -20.59 20.71
CA LEU A 84 1.63 -21.92 20.66
C LEU A 84 3.16 -21.83 20.73
N VAL A 85 3.77 -20.82 20.10
CA VAL A 85 5.23 -20.59 20.11
C VAL A 85 5.81 -20.50 21.54
N ASP A 86 5.09 -19.85 22.47
CA ASP A 86 5.55 -19.67 23.85
C ASP A 86 5.55 -20.97 24.69
N ALA A 87 4.84 -22.00 24.25
CA ALA A 87 4.70 -23.25 25.00
C ALA A 87 5.90 -24.20 24.87
N GLY A 88 6.74 -24.04 23.83
CA GLY A 88 7.96 -24.85 23.63
C GLY A 88 7.74 -26.37 23.47
N THR A 89 6.51 -26.81 23.24
CA THR A 89 6.15 -28.23 23.15
C THR A 89 6.41 -28.80 21.74
N PRO A 90 6.57 -30.13 21.60
CA PRO A 90 6.65 -30.79 20.29
C PRO A 90 5.44 -30.49 19.38
N GLU A 91 4.25 -30.35 19.97
CA GLU A 91 3.01 -29.97 19.30
C GLU A 91 3.07 -28.52 18.78
N ALA A 92 3.55 -27.59 19.61
CA ALA A 92 3.79 -26.21 19.19
C ALA A 92 4.80 -26.11 18.04
N MET A 93 5.87 -26.90 18.07
CA MET A 93 6.86 -26.97 16.99
C MET A 93 6.31 -27.60 15.71
N ALA A 94 5.31 -28.48 15.79
CA ALA A 94 4.60 -29.00 14.62
C ALA A 94 3.68 -27.92 13.99
N GLU A 95 2.99 -27.13 14.82
CA GLU A 95 2.14 -26.04 14.36
C GLU A 95 2.96 -24.86 13.80
N VAL A 96 4.11 -24.53 14.37
CA VAL A 96 5.06 -23.56 13.78
C VAL A 96 5.50 -23.99 12.38
N ARG A 97 5.83 -25.27 12.19
CA ARG A 97 6.17 -25.79 10.85
C ARG A 97 4.98 -25.74 9.89
N ALA A 98 3.76 -25.97 10.37
CA ALA A 98 2.55 -25.77 9.57
C ALA A 98 2.35 -24.29 9.20
N GLY A 99 2.60 -23.37 10.13
CA GLY A 99 2.59 -21.92 9.88
C GLY A 99 3.62 -21.48 8.85
N LEU A 100 4.85 -22.01 8.92
CA LEU A 100 5.89 -21.75 7.91
C LEU A 100 5.46 -22.22 6.51
N LYS A 101 4.81 -23.38 6.39
CA LYS A 101 4.26 -23.84 5.10
C LYS A 101 3.19 -22.90 4.53
N VAL A 102 2.38 -22.27 5.39
CA VAL A 102 1.41 -21.25 4.95
C VAL A 102 2.13 -20.01 4.41
N VAL A 103 3.22 -19.58 5.07
CA VAL A 103 4.05 -18.44 4.60
C VAL A 103 4.75 -18.77 3.28
N GLU A 104 5.33 -19.96 3.14
CA GLU A 104 5.94 -20.42 1.89
C GLU A 104 4.90 -20.50 0.75
N ALA A 105 3.72 -21.03 1.03
CA ALA A 105 2.62 -21.09 0.07
C ALA A 105 2.16 -19.68 -0.36
N LYS A 106 2.13 -18.72 0.57
CA LYS A 106 1.87 -17.31 0.26
C LYS A 106 2.93 -16.72 -0.66
N ALA A 107 4.21 -16.88 -0.31
CA ALA A 107 5.32 -16.34 -1.10
C ALA A 107 5.32 -16.92 -2.53
N LYS A 108 5.04 -18.22 -2.67
CA LYS A 108 4.88 -18.87 -3.97
C LYS A 108 3.69 -18.30 -4.76
N ALA A 109 2.52 -18.19 -4.13
CA ALA A 109 1.32 -17.65 -4.77
C ALA A 109 1.52 -16.19 -5.22
N GLU A 110 2.21 -15.38 -4.42
CA GLU A 110 2.55 -13.99 -4.75
C GLU A 110 3.48 -13.92 -5.97
N SER A 111 4.54 -14.74 -5.97
CA SER A 111 5.47 -14.83 -7.10
C SER A 111 4.76 -15.27 -8.39
N GLU A 112 3.90 -16.28 -8.31
CA GLU A 112 3.11 -16.76 -9.45
C GLU A 112 2.11 -15.71 -9.95
N ALA A 113 1.39 -15.04 -9.06
CA ALA A 113 0.43 -13.99 -9.41
C ALA A 113 1.13 -12.82 -10.09
N ARG A 114 2.29 -12.41 -9.56
CA ARG A 114 3.12 -11.36 -10.15
C ARG A 114 3.63 -11.74 -11.54
N ALA A 115 4.15 -12.96 -11.70
CA ALA A 115 4.63 -13.46 -12.98
C ALA A 115 3.51 -13.56 -14.03
N GLN A 116 2.31 -14.03 -13.64
CA GLN A 116 1.14 -14.08 -14.52
C GLN A 116 0.66 -12.70 -14.95
N ALA A 117 0.78 -11.69 -14.08
CA ALA A 117 0.47 -10.31 -14.39
C ALA A 117 1.57 -9.61 -15.21
N GLY A 118 2.72 -10.25 -15.44
CA GLY A 118 3.85 -9.65 -16.13
C GLY A 118 4.47 -8.47 -15.37
N LEU A 119 4.33 -8.43 -14.04
CA LEU A 119 4.84 -7.33 -13.21
C LEU A 119 6.19 -7.67 -12.60
N SER A 120 7.11 -6.70 -12.55
CA SER A 120 8.31 -6.82 -11.72
C SER A 120 7.98 -6.56 -10.24
N VAL A 121 8.92 -6.86 -9.34
CA VAL A 121 8.76 -6.51 -7.91
C VAL A 121 8.72 -4.99 -7.74
N SER A 122 9.54 -4.26 -8.50
CA SER A 122 9.50 -2.80 -8.51
C SER A 122 8.18 -2.26 -9.03
N ASP A 123 7.55 -2.91 -10.01
CA ASP A 123 6.23 -2.52 -10.48
C ASP A 123 5.16 -2.68 -9.41
N VAL A 124 5.13 -3.84 -8.74
CA VAL A 124 4.17 -4.08 -7.65
C VAL A 124 4.33 -3.05 -6.53
N ASN A 125 5.57 -2.75 -6.14
CA ASN A 125 5.85 -1.78 -5.07
C ASN A 125 5.49 -0.35 -5.50
N GLY A 126 5.93 0.10 -6.67
CA GLY A 126 5.64 1.44 -7.18
C GLY A 126 4.15 1.67 -7.41
N LEU A 127 3.45 0.68 -7.98
CA LEU A 127 2.00 0.74 -8.14
C LEU A 127 1.29 0.76 -6.79
N ALA A 128 1.74 -0.07 -5.83
CA ALA A 128 1.17 -0.10 -4.49
C ALA A 128 1.26 1.26 -3.79
N GLU A 129 2.39 1.95 -3.87
CA GLU A 129 2.59 3.28 -3.28
C GLU A 129 1.59 4.30 -3.84
N VAL A 130 1.55 4.47 -5.17
CA VAL A 130 0.67 5.45 -5.82
C VAL A 130 -0.81 5.11 -5.61
N VAL A 131 -1.19 3.84 -5.85
CA VAL A 131 -2.57 3.38 -5.69
C VAL A 131 -3.05 3.55 -4.26
N THR A 132 -2.22 3.19 -3.27
CA THR A 132 -2.59 3.31 -1.86
C THR A 132 -2.75 4.77 -1.47
N ALA A 133 -1.88 5.67 -1.93
CA ALA A 133 -2.01 7.10 -1.66
C ALA A 133 -3.34 7.67 -2.22
N VAL A 134 -3.66 7.37 -3.48
CA VAL A 134 -4.91 7.82 -4.13
C VAL A 134 -6.15 7.25 -3.41
N VAL A 135 -6.19 5.93 -3.24
CA VAL A 135 -7.36 5.22 -2.70
C VAL A 135 -7.59 5.54 -1.22
N SER A 136 -6.52 5.64 -0.42
CA SER A 136 -6.63 5.96 1.01
C SER A 136 -7.14 7.39 1.22
N GLN A 137 -6.66 8.37 0.43
CA GLN A 137 -7.14 9.74 0.53
C GLN A 137 -8.60 9.88 0.07
N ARG A 138 -8.99 9.18 -1.01
CA ARG A 138 -10.39 9.06 -1.44
C ARG A 138 -11.27 8.45 -0.35
N GLN A 139 -10.84 7.34 0.23
CA GLN A 139 -11.58 6.66 1.27
C GLN A 139 -11.71 7.52 2.53
N LEU A 140 -10.65 8.23 2.92
CA LEU A 140 -10.66 9.12 4.08
C LEU A 140 -11.66 10.26 3.90
N GLY A 141 -11.68 10.90 2.73
CA GLY A 141 -12.68 11.93 2.41
C GLY A 141 -14.12 11.43 2.51
N ARG A 142 -14.38 10.20 2.03
CA ARG A 142 -15.70 9.55 2.15
C ARG A 142 -16.05 9.19 3.60
N THR A 143 -15.09 8.69 4.37
CA THR A 143 -15.31 8.25 5.76
C THR A 143 -15.54 9.43 6.71
N LEU A 144 -14.83 10.54 6.52
CA LEU A 144 -14.95 11.72 7.38
C LEU A 144 -16.19 12.56 7.09
N GLN A 145 -16.97 12.23 6.04
CA GLN A 145 -18.22 12.91 5.69
C GLN A 145 -18.08 14.44 5.54
N TYR A 146 -16.88 14.94 5.21
CA TYR A 146 -16.61 16.38 5.14
C TYR A 146 -17.52 17.10 4.16
N GLU A 147 -17.94 16.45 3.08
CA GLU A 147 -18.92 17.02 2.14
C GLU A 147 -20.29 17.23 2.79
N GLU A 148 -20.76 16.27 3.59
CA GLU A 148 -22.04 16.36 4.29
C GLU A 148 -21.98 17.40 5.41
N GLU A 149 -20.88 17.44 6.16
CA GLU A 149 -20.65 18.45 7.20
C GLU A 149 -20.53 19.86 6.61
N LEU A 150 -19.80 20.01 5.50
CA LEU A 150 -19.71 21.27 4.77
C LEU A 150 -21.10 21.75 4.34
N ARG A 151 -21.92 20.86 3.75
CA ARG A 151 -23.28 21.19 3.33
C ARG A 151 -24.13 21.70 4.50
N LYS A 152 -24.07 21.02 5.66
CA LYS A 152 -24.77 21.44 6.88
C LYS A 152 -24.31 22.81 7.36
N LEU A 153 -23.01 23.09 7.31
CA LEU A 153 -22.45 24.39 7.69
C LEU A 153 -22.86 25.51 6.73
N GLU A 154 -22.91 25.24 5.42
CA GLU A 154 -23.38 26.19 4.41
C GLU A 154 -24.87 26.51 4.60
N GLU A 155 -25.70 25.49 4.81
CA GLU A 155 -27.13 25.68 5.09
C GLU A 155 -27.37 26.45 6.41
N LEU A 156 -26.53 26.24 7.43
CA LEU A 156 -26.58 27.02 8.65
C LEU A 156 -26.18 28.47 8.38
N GLN A 157 -25.09 28.70 7.64
CA GLN A 157 -24.62 30.03 7.28
C GLN A 157 -25.70 30.84 6.58
N GLU A 158 -26.45 30.24 5.64
CA GLU A 158 -27.54 30.92 4.95
C GLU A 158 -28.70 31.35 5.87
N LYS A 159 -28.91 30.65 7.00
CA LYS A 159 -30.00 30.94 7.95
C LYS A 159 -29.62 31.97 9.02
N LEU A 160 -28.34 32.30 9.16
CA LEU A 160 -27.86 33.21 10.21
C LEU A 160 -28.02 34.70 9.82
N PRO A 161 -28.09 35.62 10.80
CA PRO A 161 -27.97 37.06 10.55
C PRO A 161 -26.59 37.46 10.00
N PRO A 162 -26.45 38.57 9.26
CA PRO A 162 -25.23 38.94 8.52
C PRO A 162 -23.94 38.93 9.34
N GLU A 163 -23.99 39.41 10.59
CA GLU A 163 -22.85 39.45 11.50
C GLU A 163 -22.33 38.03 11.81
N GLN A 164 -23.24 37.11 12.14
CA GLN A 164 -22.92 35.71 12.43
C GLN A 164 -22.53 34.92 11.16
N ARG A 165 -23.05 35.31 9.97
CA ARG A 165 -22.60 34.73 8.70
C ARG A 165 -21.12 35.01 8.44
N GLN A 166 -20.68 36.21 8.80
CA GLN A 166 -19.31 36.66 8.59
C GLN A 166 -18.34 35.94 9.54
N GLU A 167 -18.76 35.70 10.78
CA GLU A 167 -18.03 34.87 11.74
C GLU A 167 -17.88 33.42 11.25
N LEU A 168 -18.95 32.82 10.70
CA LEU A 168 -18.94 31.44 10.20
C LEU A 168 -18.21 31.28 8.85
N ALA A 169 -18.03 32.38 8.09
CA ALA A 169 -17.47 32.34 6.74
C ALA A 169 -16.05 31.75 6.69
N ALA A 170 -15.21 32.06 7.67
CA ALA A 170 -13.84 31.53 7.73
C ALA A 170 -13.84 30.01 7.92
N GLN A 171 -14.74 29.48 8.76
CA GLN A 171 -14.85 28.04 8.99
C GLN A 171 -15.36 27.32 7.74
N VAL A 172 -16.40 27.85 7.08
CA VAL A 172 -16.94 27.29 5.84
C VAL A 172 -15.87 27.30 4.73
N ALA A 173 -15.10 28.39 4.60
CA ALA A 173 -14.02 28.47 3.62
C ALA A 173 -12.91 27.44 3.88
N SER A 174 -12.49 27.28 5.14
CA SER A 174 -11.52 26.25 5.53
C SER A 174 -12.04 24.85 5.23
N MET A 175 -13.32 24.58 5.52
CA MET A 175 -13.95 23.28 5.27
C MET A 175 -14.04 22.99 3.77
N ARG A 176 -14.38 23.98 2.93
CA ARG A 176 -14.35 23.85 1.47
C ARG A 176 -12.97 23.47 0.96
N GLN A 177 -11.93 24.14 1.46
CA GLN A 177 -10.56 23.85 1.05
C GLN A 177 -10.15 22.41 1.42
N GLN A 178 -10.58 21.92 2.59
CA GLN A 178 -10.34 20.52 2.99
C GLN A 178 -11.09 19.54 2.09
N VAL A 179 -12.38 19.78 1.83
CA VAL A 179 -13.15 18.94 0.88
C VAL A 179 -12.49 18.92 -0.50
N GLU A 180 -12.09 20.09 -0.99
CA GLU A 180 -11.41 20.22 -2.28
C GLU A 180 -10.07 19.48 -2.30
N SER A 181 -9.27 19.51 -1.23
CA SER A 181 -7.99 18.80 -1.19
C SER A 181 -8.17 17.27 -1.23
N PHE A 182 -9.21 16.73 -0.59
CA PHE A 182 -9.58 15.31 -0.70
C PHE A 182 -10.13 14.96 -2.09
N GLN A 183 -10.94 15.83 -2.68
CA GLN A 183 -11.55 15.59 -3.98
C GLN A 183 -10.54 15.71 -5.14
N LYS A 184 -9.66 16.70 -5.09
CA LYS A 184 -8.66 16.96 -6.13
C LYS A 184 -7.37 16.20 -5.92
N LEU A 185 -7.18 15.60 -4.74
CA LEU A 185 -5.97 14.85 -4.37
C LEU A 185 -4.71 15.72 -4.47
N THR A 186 -4.80 16.98 -4.05
CA THR A 186 -3.73 17.98 -4.24
C THR A 186 -2.38 17.53 -3.68
N ASP A 187 -2.39 16.90 -2.49
CA ASP A 187 -1.16 16.40 -1.87
C ASP A 187 -0.58 15.20 -2.63
N VAL A 188 -1.42 14.24 -3.06
CA VAL A 188 -0.99 13.09 -3.87
C VAL A 188 -0.45 13.53 -5.22
N ARG A 189 -1.09 14.50 -5.86
CA ARG A 189 -0.65 15.05 -7.15
C ARG A 189 0.70 15.74 -7.04
N ARG A 190 0.95 16.45 -5.93
CA ARG A 190 2.27 17.05 -5.65
C ARG A 190 3.36 16.00 -5.47
N GLU A 191 3.04 14.86 -4.85
CA GLU A 191 4.01 13.81 -4.54
C GLU A 191 4.28 12.88 -5.74
N TYR A 192 3.23 12.45 -6.44
CA TYR A 192 3.31 11.42 -7.48
C TYR A 192 3.09 11.95 -8.90
N GLY A 193 2.71 13.22 -9.06
CA GLY A 193 2.44 13.85 -10.35
C GLY A 193 1.03 13.60 -10.89
N ASP A 194 0.53 14.57 -11.67
CA ASP A 194 -0.84 14.53 -12.22
C ASP A 194 -1.08 13.33 -13.11
N ALA A 195 -0.13 12.99 -13.99
CA ALA A 195 -0.28 11.88 -14.93
C ALA A 195 -0.49 10.54 -14.23
N ASN A 196 0.26 10.26 -13.16
CA ASN A 196 0.10 9.04 -12.39
C ASN A 196 -1.27 8.99 -11.70
N VAL A 197 -1.67 10.08 -11.06
CA VAL A 197 -2.97 10.18 -10.39
C VAL A 197 -4.11 9.99 -11.39
N ASP A 198 -4.04 10.63 -12.55
CA ASP A 198 -5.06 10.54 -13.59
C ASP A 198 -5.21 9.11 -14.12
N VAL A 199 -4.08 8.41 -14.35
CA VAL A 199 -4.11 6.99 -14.75
C VAL A 199 -4.76 6.13 -13.68
N VAL A 200 -4.39 6.30 -12.40
CA VAL A 200 -5.01 5.56 -11.28
C VAL A 200 -6.52 5.82 -11.20
N LEU A 201 -6.95 7.07 -11.36
CA LEU A 201 -8.36 7.45 -11.30
C LEU A 201 -9.20 6.81 -12.40
N THR A 202 -8.60 6.41 -13.54
CA THR A 202 -9.34 5.66 -14.59
C THR A 202 -9.88 4.31 -14.13
N ARG A 203 -9.34 3.75 -13.03
CA ARG A 203 -9.76 2.46 -12.44
C ARG A 203 -10.20 2.61 -10.98
N GLU A 204 -10.57 3.81 -10.55
CA GLU A 204 -10.88 4.14 -9.15
C GLU A 204 -11.88 3.13 -8.54
N ASP A 205 -12.99 2.85 -9.22
CA ASP A 205 -14.03 1.97 -8.67
C ASP A 205 -13.55 0.55 -8.38
N GLU A 206 -12.72 -0.02 -9.26
CA GLU A 206 -12.18 -1.36 -9.09
C GLU A 206 -11.15 -1.41 -7.96
N LEU A 207 -10.28 -0.39 -7.90
CA LEU A 207 -9.27 -0.25 -6.86
C LEU A 207 -9.91 -0.03 -5.48
N MET A 208 -10.95 0.81 -5.40
CA MET A 208 -11.73 1.02 -4.19
C MET A 208 -12.43 -0.27 -3.73
N LYS A 209 -12.99 -1.04 -4.67
CA LYS A 209 -13.60 -2.35 -4.36
C LYS A 209 -12.58 -3.34 -3.83
N ASN A 210 -11.41 -3.45 -4.47
CA ASN A 210 -10.32 -4.30 -4.01
C ASN A 210 -9.84 -3.88 -2.62
N TYR A 211 -9.67 -2.58 -2.37
CA TYR A 211 -9.26 -2.04 -1.07
C TYR A 211 -10.28 -2.33 0.04
N GLN A 212 -11.58 -2.16 -0.22
CA GLN A 212 -12.62 -2.51 0.74
C GLN A 212 -12.65 -4.01 1.04
N GLU A 213 -12.46 -4.86 0.02
CA GLU A 213 -12.40 -6.31 0.21
C GLU A 213 -11.16 -6.71 1.00
N MET A 214 -10.02 -6.09 0.73
CA MET A 214 -8.80 -6.24 1.52
C MET A 214 -9.06 -5.96 3.00
N LEU A 215 -9.70 -4.82 3.30
CA LEU A 215 -10.06 -4.47 4.68
C LEU A 215 -10.96 -5.55 5.30
N ARG A 216 -12.00 -6.02 4.60
CA ARG A 216 -12.91 -7.07 5.10
C ARG A 216 -12.18 -8.38 5.39
N VAL A 217 -11.29 -8.82 4.49
CA VAL A 217 -10.51 -10.05 4.64
C VAL A 217 -9.63 -9.97 5.89
N PHE A 218 -8.99 -8.82 6.14
CA PHE A 218 -8.12 -8.64 7.31
C PHE A 218 -8.86 -8.36 8.61
N THR A 219 -10.02 -7.71 8.58
CA THR A 219 -10.84 -7.46 9.79
C THR A 219 -11.78 -8.61 10.15
N GLY A 220 -11.85 -9.66 9.31
CA GLY A 220 -12.66 -10.87 9.57
C GLY A 220 -14.18 -10.67 9.46
N THR A 221 -14.64 -9.52 8.97
CA THR A 221 -16.05 -9.19 8.77
C THR A 221 -16.56 -9.77 7.45
N ARG A 222 -16.95 -11.05 7.46
CA ARG A 222 -17.80 -11.62 6.39
C ARG A 222 -19.28 -11.52 6.80
N ARG A 223 -20.15 -11.23 5.82
CA ARG A 223 -21.60 -11.40 5.93
C ARG A 223 -21.95 -12.88 5.98
#